data_AF-A0A843UQP6-F1
#
_entry.id   AF-A0A843UQP6-F1
#
_cell.length_a   1.000
_cell.length_b   1.000
_cell.length_c   1.000
_cell.angle_alpha   90.00
_cell.angle_beta   90.00
_cell.angle_gamma   90.00
#
_symmetry.space_group_name_H-M   'P 1'
#
loop_
_entity.id
_entity.type
_entity.pdbx_description
1 polymer ?
#
loop_
_entity_poly.entity_id
_entity_poly.type
_entity_poly.pdbx_seq_one_letter_code
_entity_poly.pdbx_strand_id
1 'polypeptide(L)'
;DQVFKLIQIIEPLYEILRVVDGDRRPTIELVYVKIEAAKKKIIDVSPRYAHFILDIVEDQWDRQMSRDLHMTAYYLHSTCHYANELLYDDDLTAAFMRVVEKLSSSPLDAIDVNDQASINLTTQ
;
A
#
# COMPACT_ATOMS: atom_id res chain seq x y z
N ASP A 1 -7.79 -25.77 21.76
CA ASP A 1 -7.75 -24.45 22.41
C ASP A 1 -6.64 -23.53 21.88
N GLN A 2 -5.35 -23.88 22.00
CA GLN A 2 -4.24 -23.07 21.41
C GLN A 2 -4.10 -23.20 19.88
N VAL A 3 -4.27 -24.41 19.33
CA VAL A 3 -4.19 -24.66 17.87
C VAL A 3 -5.23 -23.84 17.10
N PHE A 4 -6.42 -23.69 17.67
CA PHE A 4 -7.49 -22.90 17.06
C PHE A 4 -7.13 -21.41 17.00
N LYS A 5 -6.56 -20.85 18.08
CA LYS A 5 -6.05 -19.46 18.08
C LYS A 5 -4.94 -19.25 17.07
N LEU A 6 -4.05 -20.23 16.89
CA LEU A 6 -2.99 -20.16 15.89
C LEU A 6 -3.59 -20.08 14.46
N ILE A 7 -4.59 -20.91 14.17
CA ILE A 7 -5.30 -20.86 12.88
C ILE A 7 -5.94 -19.48 12.68
N GLN A 8 -6.58 -18.92 13.71
CA GLN A 8 -7.21 -17.59 13.63
C GLN A 8 -6.20 -16.43 13.41
N ILE A 9 -4.94 -16.60 13.81
CA ILE A 9 -3.85 -15.64 13.54
C ILE A 9 -3.30 -15.83 12.12
N ILE A 10 -3.09 -17.07 11.68
CA ILE A 10 -2.47 -17.37 10.38
C ILE A 10 -3.44 -17.11 9.23
N GLU A 11 -4.73 -17.41 9.40
CA GLU A 11 -5.77 -17.22 8.39
C GLU A 11 -5.78 -15.80 7.77
N PRO A 12 -5.85 -14.70 8.54
CA PRO A 12 -5.82 -13.36 7.95
C PRO A 12 -4.49 -13.03 7.25
N LEU A 13 -3.36 -13.53 7.74
CA LEU A 13 -2.06 -13.36 7.08
C LEU A 13 -2.03 -14.10 5.73
N TYR A 14 -2.58 -15.31 5.69
CA TYR A 14 -2.71 -16.09 4.47
C TYR A 14 -3.64 -15.43 3.45
N GLU A 15 -4.75 -14.82 3.90
CA GLU A 15 -5.63 -14.07 3.01
C GLU A 15 -4.90 -12.89 2.33
N ILE A 16 -4.09 -12.14 3.08
CA ILE A 16 -3.29 -11.05 2.52
C ILE A 16 -2.33 -11.59 1.46
N LEU A 17 -1.57 -12.63 1.80
CA LEU A 17 -0.63 -13.27 0.87
C LEU A 17 -1.34 -13.74 -0.39
N ARG A 18 -2.51 -14.36 -0.27
CA ARG A 18 -3.29 -14.81 -1.43
C ARG A 18 -3.77 -13.66 -2.31
N VAL A 19 -4.08 -12.51 -1.74
CA VAL A 19 -4.46 -11.31 -2.51
C VAL A 19 -3.25 -10.80 -3.27
N VAL A 20 -2.09 -10.71 -2.61
CA VAL A 20 -0.83 -10.23 -3.21
C VAL A 20 -0.30 -11.18 -4.28
N ASP A 21 -0.30 -12.48 -4.01
CA ASP A 21 0.24 -13.53 -4.88
C ASP A 21 -0.76 -13.99 -5.96
N GLY A 22 -2.01 -13.56 -5.89
CA GLY A 22 -3.05 -13.96 -6.84
C GLY A 22 -2.87 -13.29 -8.21
N ASP A 23 -2.72 -14.09 -9.27
CA ASP A 23 -2.52 -13.65 -10.67
C ASP A 23 -3.55 -12.63 -11.21
N ARG A 24 -4.71 -12.47 -10.55
CA ARG A 24 -5.65 -11.38 -10.84
C ARG A 24 -5.21 -10.14 -10.07
N ARG A 25 -4.31 -9.36 -10.68
CA ARG A 25 -3.83 -8.03 -10.25
C ARG A 25 -4.72 -7.44 -9.14
N PRO A 26 -4.38 -7.63 -7.86
CA PRO A 26 -5.14 -7.02 -6.80
C PRO A 26 -5.07 -5.51 -6.99
N THR A 27 -6.21 -4.83 -6.85
CA THR A 27 -6.20 -3.37 -6.78
C THR A 27 -5.41 -2.98 -5.53
N ILE A 28 -4.45 -2.07 -5.68
CA ILE A 28 -3.47 -1.70 -4.64
C ILE A 28 -4.17 -1.29 -3.32
N GLU A 29 -5.35 -0.69 -3.42
CA GLU A 29 -6.21 -0.30 -2.29
C GLU A 29 -6.82 -1.49 -1.54
N LEU A 30 -7.11 -2.61 -2.23
CA LEU A 30 -7.67 -3.81 -1.60
C LEU A 30 -6.67 -4.44 -0.63
N VAL A 31 -5.39 -4.37 -0.97
CA VAL A 31 -4.30 -4.90 -0.14
C VAL A 31 -4.23 -4.12 1.18
N TYR A 32 -4.32 -2.79 1.13
CA TYR A 32 -4.35 -1.95 2.33
C TYR A 32 -5.52 -2.31 3.26
N VAL A 33 -6.74 -2.38 2.71
CA VAL A 33 -7.95 -2.73 3.48
C VAL A 33 -7.83 -4.11 4.13
N LYS A 34 -7.31 -5.09 3.39
CA LYS A 34 -7.11 -6.45 3.90
C LYS A 34 -6.10 -6.52 5.03
N ILE A 35 -5.04 -5.71 4.96
CA ILE A 35 -4.04 -5.62 6.03
C ILE A 35 -4.62 -4.99 7.27
N GLU A 36 -5.33 -3.87 7.17
CA GLU A 36 -5.97 -3.24 8.33
C GLU A 36 -6.97 -4.18 9.02
N ALA A 37 -7.75 -4.93 8.23
CA ALA A 37 -8.65 -5.94 8.77
C ALA A 37 -7.91 -7.09 9.47
N ALA A 38 -6.79 -7.54 8.91
CA ALA A 38 -5.96 -8.59 9.51
C ALA A 38 -5.33 -8.13 10.83
N LYS A 39 -4.80 -6.90 10.88
CA LYS A 39 -4.22 -6.31 12.10
C LYS A 39 -5.24 -6.32 13.23
N LYS A 40 -6.45 -5.83 12.96
CA LYS A 40 -7.56 -5.82 13.93
C LYS A 40 -7.89 -7.23 14.44
N LYS A 41 -8.02 -8.22 13.53
CA LYS A 41 -8.32 -9.61 13.90
C LYS A 41 -7.22 -10.23 14.77
N ILE A 42 -5.95 -9.94 14.50
CA ILE A 42 -4.82 -10.44 15.30
C ILE A 42 -4.84 -9.85 16.71
N ILE A 43 -5.14 -8.55 16.84
CA ILE A 43 -5.30 -7.87 18.14
C ILE A 43 -6.41 -8.54 18.94
N ASP A 44 -7.57 -8.79 18.32
CA ASP A 44 -8.73 -9.38 19.00
C ASP A 44 -8.46 -10.82 19.47
N VAL A 45 -7.79 -11.63 18.64
CA VAL A 45 -7.53 -13.06 18.92
C VAL A 45 -6.41 -13.26 19.93
N SER A 46 -5.37 -12.41 19.88
CA SER A 46 -4.17 -12.60 20.68
C SER A 46 -3.53 -11.27 21.14
N PRO A 47 -4.19 -10.49 22.01
CA PRO A 47 -3.70 -9.17 22.43
C PRO A 47 -2.28 -9.20 22.98
N ARG A 48 -1.93 -10.28 23.69
CA ARG A 48 -0.61 -10.46 24.33
C ARG A 48 0.53 -10.54 23.30
N TYR A 49 0.30 -11.17 22.16
CA TYR A 49 1.32 -11.39 21.13
C TYR A 49 1.13 -10.50 19.89
N ALA A 50 0.05 -9.73 19.86
CA ALA A 50 -0.31 -8.87 18.73
C ALA A 50 0.85 -7.93 18.35
N HIS A 51 1.46 -7.23 19.32
CA HIS A 51 2.58 -6.31 19.04
C HIS A 51 3.68 -6.98 18.20
N PHE A 52 4.19 -8.13 18.64
CA PHE A 52 5.26 -8.86 17.95
C PHE A 52 4.86 -9.29 16.53
N ILE A 53 3.61 -9.73 16.35
CA ILE A 53 3.12 -10.17 15.03
C ILE A 53 2.92 -8.96 14.11
N LEU A 54 2.37 -7.86 14.63
CA LEU A 54 2.13 -6.65 13.87
C LEU A 54 3.44 -5.98 13.45
N ASP A 55 4.46 -5.98 14.31
CA ASP A 55 5.79 -5.46 13.98
C ASP A 55 6.40 -6.19 12.77
N ILE A 56 6.23 -7.51 12.70
CA ILE A 56 6.67 -8.31 11.54
C ILE A 56 5.88 -7.94 10.28
N VAL A 57 4.56 -7.74 10.40
CA VAL A 57 3.72 -7.34 9.26
C VAL A 57 4.11 -5.96 8.76
N GLU A 58 4.29 -4.99 9.64
CA GLU A 58 4.69 -3.61 9.29
C GLU A 58 6.07 -3.58 8.62
N ASP A 59 7.07 -4.26 9.20
CA ASP A 59 8.41 -4.32 8.61
C ASP A 59 8.40 -4.95 7.22
N GLN A 60 7.62 -6.01 7.03
CA GLN A 60 7.47 -6.64 5.71
C GLN A 60 6.74 -5.73 4.71
N TRP A 61 5.72 -5.01 5.16
CA TRP A 61 4.91 -4.09 4.37
C TRP A 61 5.73 -2.89 3.89
N ASP A 62 6.53 -2.31 4.76
CA ASP A 62 7.44 -1.21 4.43
C ASP A 62 8.56 -1.67 3.47
N ARG A 63 9.13 -2.87 3.68
CA ARG A 63 10.21 -3.39 2.83
C ARG A 63 9.78 -3.86 1.44
N GLN A 64 8.61 -4.50 1.31
CA GLN A 64 8.24 -5.19 0.07
C GLN A 64 7.12 -4.51 -0.71
N MET A 65 6.23 -3.76 -0.06
CA MET A 65 4.99 -3.31 -0.68
C MET A 65 4.87 -1.79 -0.74
N SER A 66 5.81 -1.03 -0.16
CA SER A 66 5.77 0.45 -0.16
C SER A 66 4.46 0.97 0.45
N ARG A 67 4.34 0.88 1.78
CA ARG A 67 3.17 1.30 2.57
C ARG A 67 2.53 2.60 2.09
N ASP A 68 3.33 3.64 1.87
CA ASP A 68 2.84 4.95 1.45
C ASP A 68 2.10 4.91 0.11
N LEU A 69 2.52 4.05 -0.83
CA LEU A 69 1.87 3.87 -2.13
C LEU A 69 0.50 3.21 -1.97
N HIS A 70 0.39 2.22 -1.08
CA HIS A 70 -0.89 1.56 -0.80
C HIS A 70 -1.87 2.48 -0.06
N MET A 71 -1.38 3.23 0.92
CA MET A 71 -2.14 4.25 1.64
C MET A 71 -2.64 5.33 0.67
N THR A 72 -1.77 5.79 -0.22
CA THR A 72 -2.10 6.76 -1.28
C THR A 72 -3.15 6.23 -2.23
N ALA A 73 -3.01 4.98 -2.71
CA ALA A 73 -3.99 4.37 -3.60
C ALA A 73 -5.36 4.21 -2.93
N TYR A 74 -5.38 3.85 -1.65
CA TYR A 74 -6.60 3.82 -0.86
C TYR A 74 -7.21 5.23 -0.69
N TYR A 75 -6.38 6.22 -0.37
CA TYR A 75 -6.80 7.62 -0.26
C TYR A 75 -7.44 8.13 -1.56
N LEU A 76 -6.81 7.85 -2.71
CA LEU A 76 -7.25 8.29 -4.05
C LEU A 76 -8.45 7.52 -4.61
N HIS A 77 -8.86 6.42 -3.98
CA HIS A 77 -9.95 5.62 -4.49
C HIS A 77 -11.26 6.43 -4.39
N SER A 78 -11.97 6.59 -5.51
CA SER A 78 -13.10 7.53 -5.62
C SER A 78 -14.25 7.23 -4.67
N THR A 79 -14.47 5.97 -4.29
CA THR A 79 -15.49 5.59 -3.29
C THR A 79 -15.10 5.97 -1.85
N CYS A 80 -13.80 6.17 -1.58
CA CYS A 80 -13.27 6.60 -0.29
C CYS A 80 -13.47 8.11 -0.08
N HIS A 81 -13.29 8.94 -1.13
CA HIS A 81 -13.47 10.39 -1.03
C HIS A 81 -14.91 10.86 -0.71
N TYR A 82 -15.92 10.00 -0.88
CA TYR A 82 -17.29 10.32 -0.45
C TYR A 82 -17.50 10.17 1.07
N ALA A 83 -16.55 9.53 1.78
CA ALA A 83 -16.51 9.51 3.23
C ALA A 83 -15.61 10.67 3.72
N ASN A 84 -16.23 11.75 4.20
CA ASN A 84 -15.54 12.93 4.74
C ASN A 84 -14.49 12.61 5.83
N GLU A 85 -14.59 11.44 6.47
CA GLU A 85 -13.68 10.99 7.52
C GLU A 85 -12.23 10.79 7.05
N LEU A 86 -12.01 10.45 5.77
CA LEU A 86 -10.66 10.19 5.23
C LEU A 86 -9.86 11.46 4.90
N LEU A 87 -10.52 12.62 4.77
CA LEU A 87 -9.84 13.92 4.61
C LEU A 87 -9.19 14.40 5.91
N TYR A 88 -9.51 13.78 7.05
CA TYR A 88 -8.95 14.10 8.37
C TYR A 88 -7.95 13.05 8.85
N ASP A 89 -7.63 12.05 8.03
CA ASP A 89 -6.59 11.07 8.35
C ASP A 89 -5.22 11.67 7.96
N ASP A 90 -4.52 12.18 8.97
CA ASP A 90 -3.20 12.80 8.83
C ASP A 90 -2.16 11.82 8.24
N ASP A 91 -2.28 10.53 8.57
CA ASP A 91 -1.34 9.50 8.10
C ASP A 91 -1.55 9.20 6.61
N LEU A 92 -2.81 9.09 6.16
CA LEU A 92 -3.14 8.94 4.73
C LEU A 92 -2.73 10.18 3.92
N THR A 93 -2.98 11.37 4.45
CA THR A 93 -2.60 12.63 3.79
C THR A 93 -1.07 12.77 3.71
N ALA A 94 -0.35 12.42 4.77
CA ALA A 94 1.11 12.44 4.78
C ALA A 94 1.69 11.38 3.82
N ALA A 95 1.10 10.18 3.75
CA ALA A 95 1.48 9.15 2.80
C ALA A 95 1.32 9.64 1.35
N PHE A 96 0.20 10.29 1.02
CA PHE A 96 -0.04 10.92 -0.28
C PHE A 96 1.06 11.93 -0.63
N MET A 97 1.37 12.84 0.29
CA MET A 97 2.41 13.86 0.08
C MET A 97 3.80 13.23 -0.14
N ARG A 98 4.16 12.19 0.64
CA ARG A 98 5.43 11.46 0.46
C ARG A 98 5.52 10.78 -0.90
N VAL A 99 4.42 10.20 -1.40
CA VAL A 99 4.39 9.61 -2.75
C VAL A 99 4.54 10.67 -3.83
N VAL A 100 3.82 11.79 -3.72
CA VAL A 100 3.93 12.91 -4.67
C VAL A 100 5.36 13.45 -4.72
N GLU A 101 5.98 13.70 -3.56
CA GLU A 101 7.36 14.17 -3.47
C GLU A 101 8.35 13.19 -4.10
N LYS A 102 8.17 11.88 -3.86
CA LYS A 102 9.01 10.85 -4.46
C LYS A 102 8.86 10.78 -5.98
N LEU A 103 7.64 11.00 -6.48
CA LEU A 103 7.35 11.03 -7.92
C LEU A 103 7.89 12.30 -8.59
N SER A 104 7.77 13.46 -7.94
CA SER A 104 8.32 14.74 -8.44
C SER A 104 9.85 14.81 -8.34
N SER A 105 10.45 14.05 -7.43
CA SER A 105 11.90 13.95 -7.32
C SER A 105 12.50 12.87 -8.23
N SER A 106 11.65 12.13 -8.96
CA SER A 106 12.08 11.09 -9.90
C SER A 106 12.62 11.73 -11.19
N PRO A 107 13.64 11.16 -11.86
CA PRO A 107 14.33 11.78 -13.02
C PRO A 107 13.48 11.88 -14.30
N LEU A 108 12.16 11.72 -14.24
CA LEU A 108 11.28 11.94 -15.40
C LEU A 108 11.29 13.40 -15.86
N ASP A 109 11.64 14.34 -14.96
CA ASP A 109 11.90 15.74 -15.29
C ASP A 109 13.22 15.96 -16.07
N ALA A 110 14.06 14.92 -16.20
CA ALA A 110 15.27 14.96 -17.02
C ALA A 110 15.04 14.52 -18.47
N ILE A 111 13.83 14.09 -18.84
CA ILE A 111 13.45 13.99 -20.25
C ILE A 111 13.11 15.40 -20.72
N ASP A 112 14.13 16.09 -21.20
CA ASP A 112 13.98 17.38 -21.85
C ASP A 112 13.00 17.23 -23.04
N VAL A 113 11.78 17.74 -22.85
CA VAL A 113 10.75 17.85 -23.90
C VAL A 113 11.24 18.73 -25.08
N ASN A 114 12.38 19.40 -24.93
CA ASN A 114 13.02 20.22 -25.93
C ASN A 114 14.14 19.53 -26.73
N ASP A 115 14.30 18.21 -26.66
CA ASP A 115 15.22 17.47 -27.54
C ASP A 115 14.66 17.34 -28.97
N GLN A 116 14.41 18.48 -29.61
CA GLN A 116 14.08 18.65 -31.04
C GLN A 116 15.29 18.39 -31.95
N ALA A 117 16.46 18.07 -31.39
CA ALA A 117 17.68 17.87 -32.18
C ALA A 117 17.66 16.58 -33.03
N SER A 118 16.75 15.63 -32.75
CA SER A 118 16.71 14.35 -33.48
C SER A 118 15.70 14.27 -34.64
N ILE A 119 14.89 15.31 -34.88
CA ILE A 119 13.82 15.25 -35.91
C ILE A 119 14.31 15.77 -37.29
N ASN A 120 15.43 16.48 -37.36
CA ASN A 120 15.88 17.15 -38.59
C ASN A 120 16.87 16.37 -39.48
N LEU A 121 17.18 15.09 -39.19
CA LEU A 121 18.10 14.28 -40.01
C LEU A 121 17.43 13.25 -40.92
N THR A 122 16.10 13.18 -40.98
CA THR A 122 15.39 12.19 -41.82
C THR A 122 14.61 12.81 -42.99
N THR A 123 14.82 14.09 -43.29
CA THR A 123 14.21 14.76 -44.46
C THR A 123 15.27 15.45 -45.31
N GLN A 124 16.27 14.68 -45.76
CA GLN A 124 17.11 15.06 -46.90
C GLN A 124 17.28 13.87 -47.85
#